data_AF-A0A9R1QC61-F1
#
_entry.id   AF-A0A9R1QC61-F1
#
_cell.length_a   1.000
_cell.length_b   1.000
_cell.length_c   1.000
_cell.angle_alpha   90.00
_cell.angle_beta   90.00
_cell.angle_gamma   90.00
#
_symmetry.space_group_name_H-M   'P 1'
#
loop_
_entity.id
_entity.type
_entity.pdbx_description
1 polymer ?
#
loop_
_entity_poly.entity_id
_entity_poly.type
_entity_poly.pdbx_seq_one_letter_code
_entity_poly.pdbx_strand_id
1 'polypeptide(L)'
;MGDSSNSNVQKAEELKLRANDAFKANKFSQAVELYDQAIDLNGSNAVYWANRAFAHTKLEEYGSAVQDATKAIEIDPKYSKGYYRRGAAYLAMGKFKEALKDFQQVSGL
;
A
#
# COMPACT_ATOMS: atom_id res chain seq x y z
N MET A 1 -25.39 3.70 19.31
CA MET A 1 -24.80 2.98 18.15
C MET A 1 -23.69 3.82 17.52
N GLY A 2 -22.65 4.19 18.29
CA GLY A 2 -21.64 5.17 17.86
C GLY A 2 -20.18 4.79 18.17
N ASP A 3 -19.87 3.53 18.44
CA ASP A 3 -18.59 3.15 19.08
C ASP A 3 -17.77 2.11 18.29
N SER A 4 -18.42 1.20 17.57
CA SER A 4 -17.72 0.10 16.88
C SER A 4 -16.93 0.55 15.65
N SER A 5 -17.42 1.53 14.88
CA SER A 5 -16.70 2.07 13.72
C SER A 5 -15.45 2.84 14.13
N ASN A 6 -15.54 3.63 15.20
CA ASN A 6 -14.40 4.36 15.76
C ASN A 6 -13.35 3.40 16.32
N SER A 7 -13.79 2.32 16.99
CA SER A 7 -12.91 1.26 17.49
C SER A 7 -12.17 0.51 16.38
N ASN A 8 -12.84 0.20 15.26
CA ASN A 8 -12.21 -0.50 14.14
C ASN A 8 -11.17 0.35 13.42
N VAL A 9 -11.45 1.65 13.22
CA VAL A 9 -10.47 2.58 12.64
C VAL A 9 -9.23 2.70 13.53
N GLN A 10 -9.42 2.83 14.85
CA GLN A 10 -8.29 2.90 15.79
C GLN A 10 -7.44 1.62 15.76
N LYS A 11 -8.06 0.45 15.78
CA LYS A 11 -7.36 -0.84 15.67
C LYS A 11 -6.62 -0.99 14.34
N ALA A 12 -7.22 -0.55 13.23
CA ALA A 12 -6.57 -0.56 11.92
C ALA A 12 -5.31 0.33 11.92
N GLU A 13 -5.38 1.50 12.56
CA GLU A 13 -4.22 2.39 12.70
C GLU A 13 -3.10 1.76 13.55
N GLU A 14 -3.44 1.07 14.64
CA GLU A 14 -2.47 0.32 15.45
C GLU A 14 -1.80 -0.81 14.67
N LEU A 15 -2.59 -1.58 13.91
CA LEU A 15 -2.07 -2.63 13.03
C LEU A 15 -1.13 -2.06 11.97
N LYS A 16 -1.49 -0.93 11.34
CA LYS A 16 -0.62 -0.21 10.41
C LYS A 16 0.70 0.20 11.08
N LEU A 17 0.68 0.69 12.32
CA LEU A 17 1.91 1.04 13.03
C LEU A 17 2.80 -0.18 13.26
N ARG A 18 2.23 -1.30 13.72
CA ARG A 18 2.95 -2.57 13.87
C ARG A 18 3.51 -3.09 12.54
N ALA A 19 2.72 -2.99 11.47
CA ALA A 19 3.15 -3.36 10.12
C ALA A 19 4.33 -2.51 9.65
N ASN A 20 4.30 -1.19 9.90
CA ASN A 20 5.43 -0.30 9.60
C ASN A 20 6.69 -0.70 10.36
N ASP A 21 6.57 -1.11 11.63
CA ASP A 21 7.72 -1.52 12.43
C ASP A 21 8.26 -2.90 12.00
N ALA A 22 7.39 -3.84 11.64
CA ALA A 22 7.77 -5.10 11.00
C ALA A 22 8.52 -4.83 9.67
N PHE A 23 8.01 -3.91 8.85
CA PHE A 23 8.65 -3.51 7.60
C PHE A 23 10.05 -2.92 7.83
N LYS A 24 10.21 -2.00 8.80
CA LYS A 24 11.53 -1.43 9.16
C LYS A 24 12.51 -2.51 9.65
N ALA A 25 12.01 -3.58 10.27
CA ALA A 25 12.80 -4.73 10.69
C ALA A 25 13.06 -5.75 9.56
N ASN A 26 12.75 -5.41 8.30
CA ASN A 26 12.82 -6.29 7.13
C ASN A 26 11.95 -7.57 7.22
N LYS A 27 10.95 -7.59 8.11
CA LYS A 27 9.98 -8.69 8.24
C LYS A 27 8.80 -8.46 7.30
N PHE A 28 9.05 -8.52 5.99
CA PHE A 28 8.08 -8.07 4.98
C PHE A 28 6.81 -8.92 4.94
N SER A 29 6.89 -10.25 5.06
CA SER A 29 5.69 -11.12 5.12
C SER A 29 4.81 -10.80 6.32
N GLN A 30 5.42 -10.57 7.49
CA GLN A 30 4.69 -10.13 8.69
C GLN A 30 4.05 -8.75 8.48
N ALA A 31 4.73 -7.84 7.80
CA ALA A 31 4.15 -6.53 7.47
C ALA A 31 2.93 -6.67 6.56
N VAL A 32 2.96 -7.55 5.56
CA VAL A 32 1.81 -7.87 4.70
C VAL A 32 0.62 -8.34 5.54
N GLU A 33 0.81 -9.36 6.38
CA GLU A 33 -0.26 -9.92 7.23
C GLU A 33 -0.89 -8.85 8.16
N LEU A 34 -0.08 -7.93 8.70
CA LEU A 34 -0.57 -6.87 9.56
C LEU A 34 -1.32 -5.78 8.77
N TYR A 35 -0.90 -5.48 7.53
CA TYR A 35 -1.67 -4.59 6.66
C TYR A 35 -2.97 -5.25 6.18
N ASP A 36 -2.99 -6.57 5.94
CA ASP A 36 -4.22 -7.32 5.63
C ASP A 36 -5.26 -7.12 6.72
N GLN A 37 -4.86 -7.35 7.98
CA GLN A 37 -5.75 -7.14 9.12
C GLN A 37 -6.22 -5.67 9.24
N ALA A 38 -5.36 -4.69 8.94
CA ALA A 38 -5.75 -3.29 8.95
C ALA A 38 -6.79 -2.97 7.85
N ILE A 39 -6.63 -3.58 6.66
CA ILE A 39 -7.53 -3.46 5.51
C ILE A 39 -8.87 -4.12 5.80
N ASP A 40 -8.88 -5.29 6.43
CA ASP A 40 -10.12 -5.98 6.83
C ASP A 40 -10.96 -5.14 7.80
N LEU A 41 -10.31 -4.38 8.68
CA LEU A 41 -10.97 -3.47 9.61
C LEU A 41 -11.38 -2.14 8.96
N ASN A 42 -10.56 -1.61 8.04
CA ASN A 42 -10.80 -0.34 7.37
C ASN A 42 -10.15 -0.28 5.98
N GLY A 43 -10.80 -0.87 4.99
CA GLY A 43 -10.29 -0.97 3.62
C GLY A 43 -10.34 0.33 2.80
N SER A 44 -10.90 1.43 3.33
CA SER A 44 -11.01 2.71 2.63
C SER A 44 -9.84 3.66 2.85
N ASN A 45 -8.77 3.20 3.54
CA ASN A 45 -7.56 3.99 3.72
C ASN A 45 -6.48 3.61 2.69
N ALA A 46 -6.23 4.49 1.72
CA ALA A 46 -5.24 4.28 0.65
C ALA A 46 -3.82 4.00 1.18
N VAL A 47 -3.48 4.47 2.39
CA VAL A 47 -2.15 4.29 2.99
C VAL A 47 -1.87 2.81 3.27
N TYR A 48 -2.86 2.03 3.71
CA TYR A 48 -2.64 0.62 4.04
C TYR A 48 -2.29 -0.18 2.78
N TRP A 49 -3.07 0.01 1.73
CA TRP A 49 -2.83 -0.58 0.41
C TRP A 49 -1.48 -0.18 -0.17
N ALA A 50 -1.13 1.11 -0.15
CA ALA A 50 0.17 1.56 -0.68
C ALA A 50 1.37 1.03 0.12
N ASN A 51 1.22 0.83 1.43
CA ASN A 51 2.28 0.26 2.24
C ASN A 51 2.38 -1.26 2.09
N ARG A 52 1.25 -1.97 1.95
CA ARG A 52 1.24 -3.40 1.62
C ARG A 52 1.84 -3.67 0.24
N ALA A 53 1.54 -2.82 -0.75
CA ALA A 53 2.21 -2.84 -2.04
C ALA A 53 3.73 -2.72 -1.91
N PHE A 54 4.23 -1.91 -0.98
CA PHE A 54 5.66 -1.77 -0.74
C PHE A 54 6.25 -3.05 -0.16
N ALA A 55 5.57 -3.68 0.80
CA ALA A 55 5.97 -4.95 1.37
C ALA A 55 6.01 -6.06 0.31
N HIS A 56 4.98 -6.19 -0.52
CA HIS A 56 4.98 -7.10 -1.67
C HIS A 56 6.15 -6.82 -2.65
N THR A 57 6.45 -5.55 -2.91
CA THR A 57 7.61 -5.21 -3.75
C THR A 57 8.94 -5.68 -3.14
N LYS A 58 9.08 -5.62 -1.81
CA LYS A 58 10.25 -6.13 -1.09
C LYS A 58 10.33 -7.65 -1.05
N LEU A 59 9.20 -8.33 -1.22
CA LEU A 59 9.11 -9.78 -1.39
C LEU A 59 9.22 -10.24 -2.85
N GLU A 60 9.43 -9.31 -3.79
CA GLU A 60 9.43 -9.57 -5.24
C GLU A 60 8.07 -10.05 -5.79
N GLU A 61 6.99 -9.86 -5.03
CA GLU A 61 5.62 -10.20 -5.39
C GLU A 61 4.99 -9.05 -6.19
N TYR A 62 5.60 -8.71 -7.32
CA TYR A 62 5.28 -7.47 -8.06
C TYR A 62 3.85 -7.41 -8.59
N GLY A 63 3.23 -8.56 -8.90
CA GLY A 63 1.82 -8.62 -9.30
C GLY A 63 0.88 -8.13 -8.20
N SER A 64 1.05 -8.65 -6.98
CA SER A 64 0.30 -8.21 -5.79
C SER A 64 0.57 -6.74 -5.48
N ALA A 65 1.84 -6.29 -5.61
CA ALA A 65 2.19 -4.89 -5.43
C ALA A 65 1.47 -3.96 -6.41
N VAL A 66 1.33 -4.34 -7.69
CA VAL A 66 0.57 -3.57 -8.68
C VAL A 66 -0.92 -3.51 -8.34
N GLN A 67 -1.51 -4.63 -7.90
CA GLN A 67 -2.92 -4.68 -7.50
C GLN A 67 -3.19 -3.75 -6.32
N ASP A 68 -2.38 -3.84 -5.27
CA ASP A 68 -2.52 -3.01 -4.07
C ASP A 68 -2.30 -1.53 -4.34
N ALA A 69 -1.25 -1.20 -5.11
CA ALA A 69 -0.98 0.18 -5.46
C ALA A 69 -2.09 0.77 -6.36
N THR A 70 -2.68 -0.05 -7.25
CA THR A 70 -3.88 0.34 -8.01
C THR A 70 -5.04 0.62 -7.07
N LYS A 71 -5.27 -0.24 -6.06
CA LYS A 71 -6.34 -0.02 -5.09
C LYS A 71 -6.15 1.25 -4.28
N ALA A 72 -4.91 1.56 -3.89
CA ALA A 72 -4.58 2.82 -3.23
C ALA A 72 -4.94 4.05 -4.08
N ILE A 73 -4.66 3.99 -5.38
CA ILE A 73 -4.99 5.06 -6.34
C ILE A 73 -6.51 5.18 -6.55
N GLU A 74 -7.24 4.06 -6.61
CA GLU A 74 -8.71 4.09 -6.70
C GLU A 74 -9.37 4.76 -5.48
N ILE A 75 -8.82 4.50 -4.29
CA ILE A 75 -9.32 5.05 -3.02
C ILE A 75 -9.00 6.54 -2.91
N ASP A 76 -7.74 6.92 -3.16
CA ASP A 76 -7.32 8.32 -3.16
C ASP A 76 -6.43 8.62 -4.38
N PRO A 77 -7.04 9.13 -5.48
CA PRO A 77 -6.30 9.47 -6.69
C PRO A 77 -5.31 10.62 -6.52
N LYS A 78 -5.33 11.35 -5.39
CA LYS A 78 -4.37 12.41 -5.07
C LYS A 78 -3.21 11.91 -4.22
N TYR A 79 -3.28 10.67 -3.73
CA TYR A 79 -2.21 10.07 -2.94
C TYR A 79 -1.06 9.61 -3.84
N SER A 80 -0.09 10.52 -4.05
CA SER A 80 1.06 10.32 -4.96
C SER A 80 1.85 9.04 -4.68
N LYS A 81 1.90 8.57 -3.43
CA LYS A 81 2.56 7.31 -3.07
C LYS A 81 1.91 6.10 -3.75
N GLY A 82 0.61 6.10 -4.03
CA GLY A 82 -0.04 5.01 -4.79
C GLY A 82 0.60 4.84 -6.17
N TYR A 83 0.72 5.93 -6.94
CA TYR A 83 1.40 5.92 -8.24
C TYR A 83 2.86 5.53 -8.12
N TYR A 84 3.58 6.08 -7.16
CA TYR A 84 4.99 5.73 -6.94
C TYR A 84 5.18 4.22 -6.69
N ARG A 85 4.31 3.61 -5.87
CA ARG A 85 4.37 2.17 -5.57
C ARG A 85 4.09 1.32 -6.80
N ARG A 86 3.07 1.68 -7.58
CA ARG A 86 2.74 0.96 -8.80
C ARG A 86 3.83 1.09 -9.86
N GLY A 87 4.37 2.29 -10.04
CA GLY A 87 5.48 2.57 -10.94
C GLY A 87 6.75 1.80 -10.55
N ALA A 88 7.06 1.73 -9.25
CA ALA A 88 8.19 0.93 -8.76
C ALA A 88 8.00 -0.58 -9.02
N ALA A 89 6.79 -1.11 -8.82
CA ALA A 89 6.49 -2.51 -9.13
C ALA A 89 6.59 -2.79 -10.64
N TYR A 90 6.05 -1.90 -11.50
CA TYR A 90 6.21 -2.02 -12.95
C TYR A 90 7.67 -1.96 -13.39
N LEU A 91 8.47 -1.07 -12.78
CA LEU A 91 9.90 -0.97 -13.07
C LEU A 91 10.61 -2.29 -12.76
N ALA A 92 10.32 -2.91 -11.61
CA ALA A 92 10.89 -4.20 -11.24
C ALA A 92 10.46 -5.34 -12.18
N MET A 93 9.26 -5.26 -12.77
CA MET A 93 8.79 -6.18 -13.81
C MET A 93 9.34 -5.89 -15.22
N GLY A 94 10.19 -4.87 -15.40
CA GLY A 94 10.67 -4.43 -16.71
C GLY A 94 9.61 -3.71 -17.58
N LYS A 95 8.48 -3.32 -16.99
CA LYS A 95 7.38 -2.59 -17.65
C LYS A 95 7.65 -1.08 -17.63
N PHE A 96 8.70 -0.68 -18.35
CA PHE A 96 9.25 0.68 -18.27
C PHE A 96 8.26 1.78 -18.73
N LYS A 97 7.41 1.50 -19.72
CA LYS A 97 6.42 2.48 -20.23
C LYS A 97 5.37 2.79 -19.18
N GLU A 98 4.86 1.75 -18.52
CA GLU A 98 3.87 1.85 -17.45
C GLU A 98 4.46 2.53 -16.22
N ALA A 99 5.70 2.18 -15.84
CA ALA A 99 6.42 2.82 -14.75
C ALA A 99 6.60 4.33 -14.99
N LEU A 100 7.05 4.73 -16.19
CA LEU A 100 7.21 6.14 -16.55
C LEU A 100 5.90 6.92 -16.43
N LYS A 101 4.80 6.35 -16.93
CA LYS A 101 3.47 6.96 -16.84
C LYS A 101 3.06 7.22 -15.38
N ASP A 102 3.28 6.25 -14.50
CA ASP A 102 2.96 6.41 -13.08
C ASP A 102 3.89 7.42 -12.38
N PHE A 103 5.18 7.46 -12.70
CA PHE A 103 6.09 8.44 -12.11
C PHE A 103 5.79 9.88 -12.53
N GLN A 104 5.28 10.10 -13.75
CA GLN A 104 4.82 11.42 -14.19
C GLN A 104 3.67 11.96 -13.31
N GLN A 105 2.78 11.08 -12.84
CA GLN A 105 1.70 11.45 -11.91
C GLN A 105 2.23 11.90 -10.54
N VAL A 106 3.42 11.43 -10.13
CA VAL A 106 4.06 11.82 -8.87
C VAL A 106 4.68 13.22 -8.97
N SER A 107 5.31 13.54 -10.10
CA SER A 107 6.02 14.81 -10.32
C SER A 107 5.12 15.98 -10.74
N GLY A 108 3.88 15.72 -11.15
CA GLY A 108 2.95 16.77 -11.60
C GLY A 108 3.42 17.52 -12.86
N LEU A 109 4.26 16.88 -13.68
CA LEU A 109 4.76 17.40 -14.95
C LEU A 109 3.92 16.86 -16.11
#